data_AF-H7C441-F1
#
_entry.id   AF-H7C441-F1
#
_cell.length_a   1.000
_cell.length_b   1.000
_cell.length_c   1.000
_cell.angle_alpha   90.00
_cell.angle_beta   90.00
_cell.angle_gamma   90.00
#
_symmetry.space_group_name_H-M   'P 1'
#
loop_
_entity.id
_entity.type
_entity.pdbx_description
1 polymer ?
#
loop_
_entity_poly.entity_id
_entity_poly.type
_entity_poly.pdbx_seq_one_letter_code
_entity_poly.pdbx_strand_id
1 'polypeptide(L)'
;MILRPPQLCGTEGKYYSEEAEVDLRDPGRDYELYKYTCQELQRLMAEIQDLKSRGGKDVAIEIEERRIQSCVHFMTLKKLNRLAHIRLKKGRDQTHEAKQKVDAYHLQLQNLLYEVMHLQKEITKCLEFKSKHEEIDLVSLEEFYKEAPPDISKAEVTMGDPHQQTLARLDWELEQ
;
A
#
# COMPACT_ATOMS: atom_id res chain seq x y z
N MET A 1 -16.65 10.16 30.35
CA MET A 1 -16.53 11.55 29.85
C MET A 1 -15.04 11.88 29.82
N ILE A 2 -14.34 11.49 28.75
CA ILE A 2 -12.89 11.65 28.62
C ILE A 2 -12.66 12.99 27.90
N LEU A 3 -12.13 13.97 28.61
CA LEU A 3 -11.80 15.29 28.09
C LEU A 3 -10.71 15.16 27.03
N ARG A 4 -11.03 15.48 25.76
CA ARG A 4 -10.05 15.72 24.70
C ARG A 4 -9.17 16.91 25.09
N PRO A 5 -7.83 16.83 24.96
CA PRO A 5 -7.00 18.02 25.09
C PRO A 5 -7.33 19.01 23.97
N PRO A 6 -7.29 20.33 24.25
CA PRO A 6 -7.69 21.35 23.29
C PRO A 6 -6.72 21.39 22.12
N GLN A 7 -7.29 21.51 20.91
CA GLN A 7 -6.55 21.88 19.72
C GLN A 7 -5.87 23.23 19.98
N LEU A 8 -4.54 23.24 20.04
CA LEU A 8 -3.75 24.47 19.97
C LEU A 8 -3.84 25.01 18.55
N CYS A 9 -4.91 25.76 18.30
CA CYS A 9 -4.98 26.74 17.23
C CYS A 9 -4.19 27.98 17.68
N GLY A 10 -3.22 28.40 16.86
CA GLY A 10 -2.60 29.72 16.96
C GLY A 10 -1.17 29.72 17.50
N THR A 11 -0.20 29.78 16.58
CA THR A 11 0.70 30.95 16.45
C THR A 11 1.48 30.81 15.16
N GLU A 12 1.19 31.70 14.19
CA GLU A 12 2.03 31.97 13.03
C GLU A 12 3.36 32.59 13.50
N GLY A 13 4.23 31.79 14.09
CA GLY A 13 5.64 32.09 14.12
C GLY A 13 6.20 31.61 12.79
N LYS A 14 6.54 32.52 11.87
CA LYS A 14 7.43 32.21 10.74
C LYS A 14 8.81 31.83 11.31
N TYR A 15 8.92 30.63 11.87
CA TYR A 15 10.19 29.95 11.93
C TYR A 15 10.61 29.79 10.46
N TYR A 16 11.72 30.41 10.07
CA TYR A 16 12.42 30.03 8.86
C TYR A 16 12.86 28.57 9.06
N SER A 17 11.95 27.63 8.83
CA SER A 17 12.27 26.21 8.76
C SER A 17 12.81 25.96 7.37
N GLU A 18 14.01 25.41 7.29
CA GLU A 18 14.59 24.98 6.03
C GLU A 18 13.69 23.97 5.31
N GLU A 19 12.79 23.28 6.02
CA GLU A 19 11.76 22.42 5.42
C GLU A 19 10.76 23.22 4.58
N ALA A 20 10.30 24.38 5.07
CA ALA A 20 9.42 25.26 4.30
C ALA A 20 10.15 25.92 3.13
N GLU A 21 11.45 26.20 3.29
CA GLU A 21 12.29 26.71 2.20
C GLU A 21 12.45 25.67 1.08
N VAL A 22 12.63 24.39 1.41
CA VAL A 22 12.75 23.30 0.41
C VAL A 22 11.53 23.21 -0.50
N ASP A 23 10.34 23.49 0.03
CA ASP A 23 9.07 23.39 -0.71
C ASP A 23 8.85 24.51 -1.72
N LEU A 24 9.43 25.69 -1.47
CA LEU A 24 9.30 26.85 -2.34
C LEU A 24 10.41 26.94 -3.39
N ARG A 25 11.52 26.21 -3.18
CA ARG A 25 12.71 26.28 -4.04
C ARG A 25 12.66 25.27 -5.17
N ASP A 26 13.00 25.75 -6.36
CA ASP A 26 13.15 24.93 -7.55
C ASP A 26 14.43 24.06 -7.48
N PRO A 27 14.34 22.72 -7.59
CA PRO A 27 15.50 21.84 -7.54
C PRO A 27 16.52 22.06 -8.67
N GLY A 28 16.05 22.45 -9.86
CA GLY A 28 16.90 22.74 -11.01
C GLY A 28 17.73 24.00 -10.78
N ARG A 29 17.10 25.08 -10.29
CA ARG A 29 17.81 26.32 -9.91
C ARG A 29 18.79 26.10 -8.76
N ASP A 30 18.45 25.26 -7.78
CA ASP A 30 19.38 24.89 -6.71
C ASP A 30 20.60 24.15 -7.26
N TYR A 31 20.42 23.28 -8.26
CA TYR A 31 21.51 22.58 -8.92
C TYR A 31 22.38 23.52 -9.77
N GLU A 32 21.77 24.45 -10.50
CA GLU A 32 22.49 25.49 -11.25
C GLU A 32 23.33 26.36 -10.31
N LEU A 33 22.75 26.80 -9.18
CA LEU A 33 23.47 27.55 -8.15
C LEU A 33 24.61 26.73 -7.55
N TYR A 34 24.39 25.44 -7.27
CA TYR A 34 25.45 24.54 -6.81
C TYR A 34 26.60 24.49 -7.81
N LYS A 35 26.31 24.25 -9.10
CA LYS A 35 27.31 24.18 -10.16
C LYS A 35 28.08 25.51 -10.29
N TYR A 36 27.37 26.64 -10.27
CA TYR A 36 27.98 27.97 -10.29
C TYR A 36 28.92 28.17 -9.09
N THR A 37 28.47 27.84 -7.87
CA THR A 37 29.30 28.00 -6.67
C THR A 37 30.56 27.12 -6.70
N CYS A 38 30.48 25.92 -7.27
CA CYS A 38 31.66 25.07 -7.48
C CYS A 38 32.63 25.67 -8.49
N GLN A 39 32.14 26.27 -9.58
CA GLN A 39 32.98 26.96 -10.57
C GLN A 39 33.69 28.17 -9.98
N GLU A 40 32.98 29.01 -9.21
CA GLU A 40 33.58 30.16 -8.54
C GLU A 40 34.63 29.71 -7.51
N LEU A 41 34.36 28.65 -6.75
CA LEU A 41 35.33 28.10 -5.81
C LEU A 41 36.58 27.56 -6.53
N GLN A 42 36.42 26.90 -7.68
CA GLN A 42 37.54 26.45 -8.50
C GLN A 42 38.36 27.64 -9.03
N ARG A 43 37.70 28.73 -9.46
CA ARG A 43 38.37 29.96 -9.91
C ARG A 43 39.19 30.58 -8.78
N LEU A 44 38.61 30.72 -7.59
CA LEU A 44 39.30 31.27 -6.42
C LEU A 44 40.50 30.41 -5.99
N MET A 45 40.37 29.08 -6.07
CA MET A 45 41.51 28.19 -5.78
C MET A 45 42.65 28.37 -6.80
N ALA A 46 42.32 28.54 -8.09
CA ALA A 46 43.32 28.82 -9.12
C ALA A 46 43.98 30.19 -8.93
N GLU A 47 43.22 31.23 -8.59
CA GLU A 47 43.74 32.56 -8.25
C GLU A 47 44.71 32.49 -7.05
N ILE A 48 44.33 31.78 -5.98
CA ILE A 48 45.20 31.57 -4.81
C ILE A 48 46.50 30.85 -5.21
N GLN A 49 46.43 29.88 -6.12
CA GLN A 49 47.62 29.15 -6.59
C GLN A 49 48.56 30.06 -7.41
N ASP A 50 48.02 30.89 -8.30
CA ASP A 50 48.82 31.88 -9.06
C ASP A 50 49.47 32.90 -8.13
N LEU A 51 48.70 33.47 -7.20
CA LEU A 51 49.21 34.43 -6.21
C LEU A 51 50.35 33.85 -5.37
N LYS A 52 50.22 32.59 -4.93
CA LYS A 52 51.30 31.88 -4.21
C LYS A 52 52.56 31.70 -5.06
N SER A 53 52.43 31.53 -6.37
CA SER A 53 53.57 31.33 -7.28
C SER A 53 54.35 32.61 -7.56
N ARG A 54 53.68 33.77 -7.54
CA ARG A 54 54.27 35.08 -7.85
C ARG A 54 55.10 35.66 -6.69
N GLY A 55 54.67 35.44 -5.44
CA GLY A 55 55.31 36.00 -4.24
C GLY A 55 55.20 37.53 -4.12
N GLY A 56 55.42 38.09 -2.93
CA GLY A 56 55.35 39.54 -2.68
C GLY A 56 54.80 39.91 -1.31
N LYS A 57 54.98 41.18 -0.89
CA LYS A 57 54.51 41.66 0.43
C LYS A 57 52.98 41.82 0.51
N ASP A 58 52.31 42.19 -0.59
CA ASP A 58 50.86 42.39 -0.62
C ASP A 58 50.05 41.12 -0.95
N VAL A 59 50.74 40.07 -1.40
CA VAL A 59 50.14 38.76 -1.77
C VAL A 59 49.41 38.10 -0.60
N ALA A 60 49.88 38.31 0.64
CA ALA A 60 49.25 37.72 1.82
C ALA A 60 47.83 38.28 2.07
N ILE A 61 47.62 39.57 1.82
CA ILE A 61 46.32 40.23 2.00
C ILE A 61 45.34 39.75 0.94
N GLU A 62 45.77 39.70 -0.32
CA GLU A 62 44.94 39.20 -1.42
C GLU A 62 44.57 37.72 -1.22
N ILE A 63 45.51 36.87 -0.82
CA ILE A 63 45.22 35.46 -0.53
C ILE A 63 44.15 35.34 0.57
N GLU A 64 44.22 36.15 1.61
CA GLU A 64 43.23 36.11 2.69
C GLU A 64 41.85 36.58 2.21
N GLU A 65 41.78 37.58 1.35
CA GLU A 65 40.52 38.00 0.73
C GLU A 65 39.87 36.86 -0.09
N ARG A 66 40.65 36.15 -0.93
CA ARG A 66 40.13 35.02 -1.72
C ARG A 66 39.73 33.83 -0.84
N ARG A 67 40.39 33.65 0.31
CA ARG A 67 39.98 32.67 1.33
C ARG A 67 38.64 33.02 1.95
N ILE A 68 38.42 34.28 2.31
CA ILE A 68 37.12 34.75 2.85
C ILE A 68 36.01 34.53 1.81
N GLN A 69 36.24 34.88 0.55
CA GLN A 69 35.28 34.61 -0.55
C GLN A 69 35.00 33.10 -0.69
N SER A 70 36.04 32.27 -0.62
CA SER A 70 35.90 30.81 -0.64
C SER A 70 35.05 30.28 0.53
N CYS A 71 35.24 30.83 1.74
CA CYS A 71 34.43 30.48 2.91
C CYS A 71 32.95 30.77 2.70
N VAL A 72 32.60 31.88 2.05
CA VAL A 72 31.21 32.20 1.68
C VAL A 72 30.63 31.15 0.75
N HIS A 73 31.36 30.78 -0.31
CA HIS A 73 30.92 29.71 -1.21
C HIS A 73 30.77 28.36 -0.50
N PHE A 74 31.67 28.01 0.44
CA PHE A 74 31.52 26.81 1.26
C PHE A 74 30.26 26.83 2.13
N MET A 75 29.91 27.97 2.72
CA MET A 75 28.66 28.11 3.47
C MET A 75 27.44 27.90 2.58
N THR A 76 27.45 28.46 1.36
CA THR A 76 26.40 28.24 0.36
C THR A 76 26.27 26.75 -0.02
N LEU A 77 27.39 26.07 -0.28
CA LEU A 77 27.41 24.64 -0.59
C LEU A 77 26.84 23.79 0.56
N LYS A 78 27.23 24.10 1.81
CA LYS A 78 26.69 23.42 3.00
C LYS A 78 25.18 23.62 3.13
N LYS A 79 24.69 24.85 2.88
CA LYS A 79 23.25 25.14 2.89
C LYS A 79 22.53 24.32 1.81
N LEU A 80 23.01 24.34 0.57
CA LEU A 80 22.42 23.58 -0.53
C LEU A 80 22.38 22.07 -0.25
N ASN A 81 23.44 21.53 0.35
CA ASN A 81 23.48 20.13 0.75
C ASN A 81 22.43 19.80 1.83
N ARG A 82 22.26 20.68 2.84
CA ARG A 82 21.24 20.49 3.87
C ARG A 82 19.82 20.51 3.28
N LEU A 83 19.53 21.45 2.38
CA LEU A 83 18.26 21.51 1.65
C LEU A 83 18.02 20.24 0.81
N ALA A 84 19.04 19.74 0.13
CA ALA A 84 18.96 18.50 -0.64
C ALA A 84 18.64 17.27 0.25
N HIS A 85 19.27 17.17 1.42
CA HIS A 85 18.99 16.10 2.38
C HIS A 85 17.56 16.16 2.93
N ILE A 86 17.07 17.36 3.26
CA ILE A 86 15.69 17.57 3.71
C ILE A 86 14.71 17.15 2.61
N ARG A 87 14.93 17.60 1.37
CA ARG A 87 14.10 17.24 0.20
C ARG A 87 14.06 15.73 -0.02
N LEU A 88 15.21 15.07 0.08
CA LEU A 88 15.32 13.61 -0.06
C LEU A 88 14.58 12.88 1.06
N LYS A 89 14.76 13.30 2.32
CA LYS A 89 14.05 12.72 3.47
C LYS A 89 12.54 12.83 3.27
N LYS A 90 12.05 14.01 2.89
CA LYS A 90 10.63 14.26 2.63
C LYS A 90 10.08 13.33 1.54
N GLY A 91 10.74 13.24 0.39
CA GLY A 91 10.31 12.36 -0.71
C GLY A 91 10.31 10.88 -0.31
N ARG A 92 11.32 10.44 0.46
CA ARG A 92 11.39 9.06 0.97
C ARG A 92 10.25 8.76 1.94
N ASP A 93 10.01 9.64 2.91
CA ASP A 93 9.01 9.44 3.95
C ASP A 93 7.59 9.45 3.32
N GLN A 94 7.33 10.33 2.35
CA GLN A 94 6.09 10.34 1.55
C GLN A 94 5.88 9.04 0.76
N THR A 95 6.92 8.58 0.06
CA THR A 95 6.85 7.33 -0.72
C THR A 95 6.62 6.13 0.20
N HIS A 96 7.26 6.14 1.38
CA HIS A 96 7.11 5.09 2.37
C HIS A 96 5.69 5.04 2.94
N GLU A 97 5.09 6.20 3.26
CA GLU A 97 3.71 6.28 3.74
C GLU A 97 2.71 5.76 2.70
N ALA A 98 2.86 6.17 1.43
CA ALA A 98 2.02 5.69 0.34
C ALA A 98 2.15 4.17 0.15
N LYS A 99 3.39 3.65 0.22
CA LYS A 99 3.65 2.20 0.18
C LYS A 99 2.92 1.47 1.31
N GLN A 100 3.03 1.93 2.55
CA GLN A 100 2.35 1.29 3.69
C GLN A 100 0.83 1.21 3.49
N LYS A 101 0.22 2.26 2.92
CA LYS A 101 -1.22 2.25 2.58
C LYS A 101 -1.54 1.20 1.53
N VAL A 102 -0.74 1.11 0.47
CA VAL A 102 -0.91 0.08 -0.57
C VAL A 102 -0.77 -1.32 0.01
N ASP A 103 0.25 -1.56 0.85
CA ASP A 103 0.47 -2.86 1.50
C ASP A 103 -0.74 -3.25 2.38
N ALA A 104 -1.34 -2.29 3.10
CA ALA A 104 -2.53 -2.51 3.91
C ALA A 104 -3.76 -2.87 3.05
N TYR A 105 -3.99 -2.16 1.94
CA TYR A 105 -5.08 -2.52 1.01
C TYR A 105 -4.84 -3.87 0.35
N HIS A 106 -3.59 -4.17 0.00
CA HIS A 106 -3.24 -5.47 -0.57
C HIS A 106 -3.53 -6.60 0.43
N LEU A 107 -3.24 -6.41 1.71
CA LEU A 107 -3.60 -7.38 2.75
C LEU A 107 -5.12 -7.59 2.85
N GLN A 108 -5.91 -6.52 2.83
CA GLN A 108 -7.38 -6.63 2.84
C GLN A 108 -7.89 -7.40 1.61
N LEU A 109 -7.32 -7.14 0.43
CA LEU A 109 -7.64 -7.88 -0.78
C LEU A 109 -7.32 -9.37 -0.63
N GLN A 110 -6.17 -9.73 -0.07
CA GLN A 110 -5.81 -11.14 0.15
C GLN A 110 -6.79 -11.84 1.09
N ASN A 111 -7.27 -11.16 2.15
CA ASN A 111 -8.29 -11.72 3.05
C ASN A 111 -9.59 -12.05 2.30
N LEU A 112 -10.06 -11.13 1.44
CA LEU A 112 -11.27 -11.34 0.64
C LEU A 112 -11.09 -12.44 -0.40
N LEU A 113 -9.93 -12.49 -1.07
CA LEU A 113 -9.62 -13.57 -2.02
C LEU A 113 -9.61 -14.93 -1.33
N TYR A 114 -9.08 -14.99 -0.11
CA TYR A 114 -9.11 -16.20 0.69
C TYR A 114 -10.54 -16.62 1.05
N GLU A 115 -11.40 -15.68 1.45
CA GLU A 115 -12.81 -15.94 1.74
C GLU A 115 -13.56 -16.46 0.50
N VAL A 116 -13.38 -15.81 -0.65
CA VAL A 116 -13.95 -16.28 -1.93
C VAL A 116 -13.49 -17.70 -2.25
N MET A 117 -12.20 -17.97 -2.11
CA MET A 117 -11.64 -19.31 -2.35
C MET A 117 -12.25 -20.34 -1.39
N HIS A 118 -12.41 -20.00 -0.11
CA HIS A 118 -12.99 -20.91 0.89
C HIS A 118 -14.44 -21.24 0.55
N LEU A 119 -15.26 -20.22 0.27
CA LEU A 119 -16.66 -20.38 -0.11
C LEU A 119 -16.81 -21.21 -1.39
N GLN A 120 -15.96 -20.98 -2.39
CA GLN A 120 -15.95 -21.79 -3.61
C GLN A 120 -15.67 -23.28 -3.30
N LYS A 121 -14.71 -23.57 -2.42
CA LYS A 121 -14.41 -24.95 -2.00
C LYS A 121 -15.60 -25.58 -1.27
N GLU A 122 -16.28 -24.84 -0.40
CA GLU A 122 -17.47 -25.33 0.29
C GLU A 122 -18.62 -25.61 -0.66
N ILE A 123 -18.88 -24.73 -1.63
CA ILE A 123 -19.88 -24.95 -2.68
C ILE A 123 -19.56 -26.21 -3.47
N THR A 124 -18.31 -26.38 -3.93
CA THR A 124 -17.91 -27.59 -4.66
C THR A 124 -18.13 -28.84 -3.81
N LYS A 125 -17.73 -28.82 -2.53
CA LYS A 125 -17.96 -29.94 -1.61
C LYS A 125 -19.44 -30.26 -1.43
N CYS A 126 -20.30 -29.25 -1.33
CA CYS A 126 -21.75 -29.43 -1.24
C CYS A 126 -22.34 -29.99 -2.53
N LEU A 127 -21.84 -29.60 -3.70
CA LEU A 127 -22.29 -30.12 -5.00
C LEU A 127 -21.79 -31.54 -5.30
N GLU A 128 -20.61 -31.89 -4.79
CA GLU A 128 -20.06 -33.25 -4.88
C GLU A 128 -20.67 -34.21 -3.85
N PHE A 129 -21.50 -33.71 -2.94
CA PHE A 129 -22.19 -34.55 -1.97
C PHE A 129 -23.18 -35.47 -2.68
N LYS A 130 -22.82 -36.75 -2.78
CA LYS A 130 -23.71 -37.82 -3.19
C LYS A 130 -24.32 -38.47 -1.96
N SER A 131 -25.64 -38.49 -1.90
CA SER A 131 -26.34 -39.15 -0.80
C SER A 131 -26.51 -40.64 -1.11
N LYS A 132 -26.38 -41.49 -0.09
CA LYS A 132 -26.42 -42.95 -0.26
C LYS A 132 -27.71 -43.48 -0.89
N HIS A 133 -28.81 -42.74 -0.79
CA HIS A 133 -30.08 -43.12 -1.40
C HIS A 133 -30.06 -43.09 -2.94
N GLU A 134 -29.10 -42.39 -3.55
CA GLU A 134 -28.91 -42.40 -5.00
C GLU A 134 -28.35 -43.75 -5.52
N GLU A 135 -27.81 -44.59 -4.62
CA GLU A 135 -27.31 -45.93 -4.96
C GLU A 135 -28.36 -47.04 -4.69
N ILE A 136 -29.55 -46.69 -4.19
CA ILE A 136 -30.61 -47.64 -3.90
C ILE A 136 -31.48 -47.83 -5.16
N ASP A 137 -31.61 -49.07 -5.62
CA ASP A 137 -32.46 -49.43 -6.74
C ASP A 137 -33.93 -49.42 -6.30
N LEU A 138 -34.60 -48.29 -6.55
CA LEU A 138 -35.99 -48.10 -6.14
C LEU A 138 -36.99 -48.80 -7.06
N VAL A 139 -38.03 -49.42 -6.49
CA VAL A 139 -39.17 -50.00 -7.23
C VAL A 139 -39.87 -48.97 -8.12
N SER A 140 -40.35 -49.36 -9.30
CA SER A 140 -40.88 -48.42 -10.30
C SER A 140 -42.06 -47.59 -9.75
N LEU A 141 -42.26 -46.37 -10.27
CA LEU A 141 -43.34 -45.50 -9.82
C LEU A 141 -44.72 -46.15 -9.95
N GLU A 142 -44.92 -46.92 -11.02
CA GLU A 142 -46.19 -47.60 -11.25
C GLU A 142 -46.46 -48.70 -10.23
N GLU A 143 -45.45 -49.49 -9.87
CA GLU A 143 -45.55 -50.55 -8.87
C GLU A 143 -45.72 -49.95 -7.47
N PHE A 144 -44.97 -48.89 -7.15
CA PHE A 144 -45.10 -48.18 -5.88
C PHE A 144 -46.53 -47.67 -5.63
N TYR A 145 -47.15 -46.97 -6.58
CA TYR A 145 -48.52 -46.45 -6.38
C TYR A 145 -49.61 -47.52 -6.47
N LYS A 146 -49.30 -48.71 -7.00
CA LYS A 146 -50.24 -49.85 -7.05
C LYS A 146 -50.22 -50.68 -5.77
N GLU A 147 -49.04 -50.88 -5.18
CA GLU A 147 -48.82 -51.86 -4.10
C GLU A 147 -48.60 -51.20 -2.73
N ALA A 148 -48.11 -49.96 -2.67
CA ALA A 148 -47.87 -49.29 -1.39
C ALA A 148 -49.19 -48.88 -0.71
N PRO A 149 -49.32 -49.11 0.62
CA PRO A 149 -50.46 -48.65 1.40
C PRO A 149 -50.75 -47.14 1.21
N PRO A 150 -52.02 -46.71 1.22
CA PRO A 150 -52.39 -45.30 1.03
C PRO A 150 -51.83 -44.39 2.13
N ASP A 151 -51.56 -44.95 3.31
CA ASP A 151 -50.93 -44.25 4.44
C ASP A 151 -49.46 -43.87 4.18
N ILE A 152 -48.78 -44.55 3.24
CA ILE A 152 -47.38 -44.30 2.86
C ILE A 152 -47.31 -43.58 1.52
N SER A 153 -48.05 -44.05 0.51
CA SER A 153 -47.99 -43.52 -0.86
C SER A 153 -48.51 -42.08 -0.98
N LYS A 154 -49.50 -41.69 -0.16
CA LYS A 154 -50.06 -40.32 -0.05
C LYS A 154 -50.07 -39.57 -1.38
N ALA A 155 -50.74 -40.15 -2.39
CA ALA A 155 -50.68 -39.70 -3.78
C ALA A 155 -51.04 -38.22 -3.98
N GLU A 156 -51.89 -37.66 -3.12
CA GLU A 156 -52.28 -36.24 -3.13
C GLU A 156 -51.10 -35.27 -2.90
N VAL A 157 -50.08 -35.70 -2.15
CA VAL A 157 -48.90 -34.88 -1.80
C VAL A 157 -47.67 -35.31 -2.59
N THR A 158 -47.51 -36.61 -2.84
CA THR A 158 -46.31 -37.15 -3.49
C THR A 158 -46.29 -36.97 -5.01
N MET A 159 -47.44 -36.94 -5.69
CA MET A 159 -47.45 -36.79 -7.16
C MET A 159 -47.08 -35.37 -7.65
N GLY A 160 -47.12 -34.37 -6.77
CA GLY A 160 -46.78 -32.99 -7.11
C GLY A 160 -45.34 -32.57 -6.79
N ASP A 161 -44.60 -33.39 -6.02
CA ASP A 161 -43.23 -33.08 -5.58
C ASP A 161 -42.31 -34.30 -5.73
N PRO A 162 -41.37 -34.28 -6.69
CA PRO A 162 -40.41 -35.36 -6.90
C PRO A 162 -39.58 -35.71 -5.64
N HIS A 163 -39.32 -34.75 -4.76
CA HIS A 163 -38.58 -35.01 -3.54
C HIS A 163 -39.42 -35.86 -2.57
N GLN A 164 -40.68 -35.47 -2.35
CA GLN A 164 -41.62 -36.22 -1.50
C GLN A 164 -41.91 -37.61 -2.06
N GLN A 165 -41.97 -37.74 -3.38
CA GLN A 165 -42.11 -39.03 -4.06
C GLN A 165 -40.95 -39.98 -3.76
N THR A 166 -39.71 -39.48 -3.81
CA THR A 166 -38.52 -40.30 -3.50
C THR A 166 -38.47 -40.69 -2.03
N LEU A 167 -38.82 -39.78 -1.11
CA LEU A 167 -38.89 -40.09 0.32
C LEU A 167 -39.94 -41.17 0.63
N ALA A 168 -41.15 -41.05 0.08
CA ALA A 168 -42.21 -42.03 0.31
C ALA A 168 -41.87 -43.42 -0.25
N ARG A 169 -41.12 -43.48 -1.36
CA ARG A 169 -40.60 -44.74 -1.93
C ARG A 169 -39.55 -45.38 -1.01
N LEU A 170 -38.61 -44.59 -0.50
CA LEU A 170 -37.60 -45.05 0.45
C LEU A 170 -38.23 -45.55 1.75
N ASP A 171 -39.25 -44.87 2.27
CA ASP A 171 -39.96 -45.27 3.48
C ASP A 171 -40.69 -46.61 3.29
N TRP A 172 -41.33 -46.82 2.14
CA TRP A 172 -41.97 -48.10 1.82
C TRP A 172 -40.98 -49.25 1.70
N GLU A 173 -39.81 -49.04 1.09
CA GLU A 173 -38.75 -50.06 1.03
C GLU A 173 -38.14 -50.39 2.39
N LEU A 174 -38.21 -49.47 3.35
CA LEU A 174 -37.75 -49.71 4.72
C LEU A 174 -38.76 -50.53 5.53
N GLU A 175 -40.06 -50.38 5.27
CA GLU A 175 -41.13 -51.14 5.93
C GLU A 175 -41.36 -52.55 5.36
N GLN A 176 -40.81 -52.83 4.17
CA GLN A 176 -40.79 -54.17 3.56
C GLN A 176 -39.74 -55.11 4.20
#